data_AF-A0A0L9UNF7-F1
#
_entry.id   AF-A0A0L9UNF7-F1
#
_cell.length_a   1.000
_cell.length_b   1.000
_cell.length_c   1.000
_cell.angle_alpha   90.00
_cell.angle_beta   90.00
_cell.angle_gamma   90.00
#
_symmetry.space_group_name_H-M   'P 1'
#
loop_
_entity.id
_entity.type
_entity.pdbx_description
1 polymer ?
#
loop_
_entity_poly.entity_id
_entity_poly.type
_entity_poly.pdbx_seq_one_letter_code
_entity_poly.pdbx_strand_id
1 'polypeptide(L)'
;MFTLDADNVSDTIRQSDNTIRVDPLDHFEKYRGGFNITNKHYWSSVIFTGVYGYAIGVLFLLCGIVYGSILAITLVCQRNDRRVKKVFPCNYKSCDLSIPLAILLTTFAIVATGLVLAGSARFHSEAKTAVNIIIKTANEASETIQNTTGALKGMESNLMEANVTAETSVNLDSTTEKLDDASANIEKQARKNRRLINKGLKLVFVATTVIISMNLVAVIALTVSGVLRLRRALYMLVILCWLMTVVCWLLFGVFFFLEKFSGDACTALDNFQENPYNNSLSSLLPCDELLSAKSVLSDVSAGIYDLVNKVNANISAMQATSDVNLAHVCNPFSAPPKYLYQPENCPANTIRIGDIPKALKPFTCPNAIDGSCDSLYYITGSQYTRVEAYTNSIQDVLNVYPSVEHLLECQLVTEAFSQVLVNHCKPLKKYAEMVWLGMLFLAVIMVLLIVLWTVKTRHEHRYNLSDGSVEPHFAPTKALESGTVKEIEI
;
A
#
# COMPACT_ATOMS: atom_id res chain seq x y z
N MET A 1 -35.18 -4.46 1.83
CA MET A 1 -34.99 -3.00 1.68
C MET A 1 -34.29 -2.49 2.93
N PHE A 2 -32.99 -2.22 2.87
CA PHE A 2 -32.30 -1.50 3.93
C PHE A 2 -31.35 -0.50 3.28
N THR A 3 -31.82 0.73 3.33
CA THR A 3 -31.11 1.98 3.08
C THR A 3 -29.99 2.12 4.10
N LEU A 4 -28.77 2.38 3.63
CA LEU A 4 -27.69 2.91 4.45
C LEU A 4 -28.06 4.34 4.84
N ASP A 5 -28.83 4.48 5.93
CA ASP A 5 -28.93 5.75 6.64
C ASP A 5 -27.65 5.93 7.45
N ALA A 6 -26.94 6.99 7.09
CA ALA A 6 -26.00 7.65 7.98
C ALA A 6 -26.84 8.40 9.00
N ASP A 7 -26.85 7.94 10.25
CA ASP A 7 -26.69 8.80 11.44
C ASP A 7 -26.79 7.99 12.74
N ASN A 8 -25.90 8.34 13.68
CA ASN A 8 -25.89 7.99 15.09
C ASN A 8 -25.71 6.51 15.47
N VAL A 9 -24.45 6.05 15.45
CA VAL A 9 -23.98 5.06 16.42
C VAL A 9 -22.89 5.71 17.29
N SER A 10 -23.19 5.74 18.58
CA SER A 10 -22.47 6.30 19.71
C SER A 10 -20.97 5.99 19.71
N ASP A 11 -20.16 7.05 19.84
CA ASP A 11 -18.71 7.05 20.05
C ASP A 11 -18.30 6.28 21.32
N THR A 12 -18.10 4.96 21.24
CA THR A 12 -17.43 4.24 22.33
C THR A 12 -16.57 3.08 21.84
N ILE A 13 -15.61 3.37 20.96
CA ILE A 13 -14.45 2.50 20.74
C ILE A 13 -13.19 3.36 20.68
N ARG A 14 -12.45 3.43 21.79
CA ARG A 14 -11.10 4.02 21.85
C ARG A 14 -10.21 3.16 22.75
N GLN A 15 -9.78 2.01 22.28
CA GLN A 15 -8.43 1.58 22.63
C GLN A 15 -7.51 2.53 21.85
N SER A 16 -6.96 3.51 22.56
CA SER A 16 -6.22 4.62 21.97
C SER A 16 -4.95 4.10 21.32
N ASP A 17 -5.02 3.88 20.02
CA ASP A 17 -3.86 3.91 19.16
C ASP A 17 -3.17 5.27 19.44
N ASN A 18 -1.99 5.24 20.08
CA ASN A 18 -1.35 6.39 20.73
C ASN A 18 -0.81 7.44 19.74
N THR A 19 -1.39 7.53 18.55
CA THR A 19 -1.02 8.45 17.47
C THR A 19 -1.54 9.84 17.75
N ILE A 20 -0.82 10.56 18.62
CA ILE A 20 -1.09 11.97 18.92
C ILE A 20 -0.34 12.84 17.92
N ARG A 21 -1.06 13.55 17.05
CA ARG A 21 -0.47 14.43 16.03
C ARG A 21 -1.27 15.70 15.85
N VAL A 22 -0.60 16.75 15.37
CA VAL A 22 -1.25 18.01 15.04
C VAL A 22 -2.04 17.85 13.74
N ASP A 23 -3.29 18.32 13.74
CA ASP A 23 -4.15 18.36 12.56
C ASP A 23 -4.39 19.80 12.07
N PRO A 24 -3.81 20.19 10.92
CA PRO A 24 -4.05 21.50 10.32
C PRO A 24 -5.51 21.78 9.95
N LEU A 25 -6.32 20.76 9.65
CA LEU A 25 -7.73 20.93 9.29
C LEU A 25 -8.61 21.17 10.52
N ASP A 26 -8.12 20.85 11.70
CA ASP A 26 -8.81 21.04 12.98
C ASP A 26 -8.09 22.09 13.82
N HIS A 27 -7.82 23.27 13.24
CA HIS A 27 -7.19 24.40 13.93
C HIS A 27 -5.86 24.07 14.64
N PHE A 28 -5.10 23.10 14.14
CA PHE A 28 -3.88 22.57 14.76
C PHE A 28 -4.10 21.88 16.12
N GLU A 29 -5.33 21.44 16.40
CA GLU A 29 -5.61 20.57 17.53
C GLU A 29 -4.98 19.20 17.34
N LYS A 30 -4.84 18.47 18.45
CA LYS A 30 -4.23 17.14 18.45
C LYS A 30 -5.26 16.10 18.02
N TYR A 31 -5.07 15.52 16.84
CA TYR A 31 -5.75 14.31 16.42
C TYR A 31 -5.41 13.14 17.36
N ARG A 32 -6.45 12.41 17.79
CA ARG A 32 -6.38 11.27 18.71
C ARG A 32 -7.21 10.06 18.23
N GLY A 33 -7.67 10.09 16.98
CA GLY A 33 -8.61 9.10 16.44
C GLY A 33 -7.98 7.78 15.99
N GLY A 34 -6.66 7.60 16.14
CA GLY A 34 -5.97 6.40 15.64
C GLY A 34 -5.91 6.29 14.12
N PHE A 35 -5.49 5.14 13.62
CA PHE A 35 -5.52 4.84 12.18
C PHE A 35 -6.96 4.79 11.62
N ASN A 36 -7.35 5.75 10.77
CA ASN A 36 -8.66 5.76 10.12
C ASN A 36 -8.60 6.37 8.71
N ILE A 37 -8.58 5.51 7.68
CA ILE A 37 -8.45 5.93 6.28
C ILE A 37 -9.68 6.65 5.70
N THR A 38 -10.83 6.60 6.39
CA THR A 38 -12.07 7.27 5.97
C THR A 38 -12.14 8.69 6.51
N ASN A 39 -11.41 8.98 7.61
CA ASN A 39 -11.42 10.28 8.25
C ASN A 39 -10.46 11.28 7.56
N LYS A 40 -10.97 12.46 7.20
CA LYS A 40 -10.16 13.54 6.61
C LYS A 40 -9.11 14.09 7.57
N HIS A 41 -9.42 14.14 8.87
CA HIS A 41 -8.53 14.60 9.94
C HIS A 41 -7.33 13.65 10.14
N TYR A 42 -7.52 12.35 9.90
CA TYR A 42 -6.42 11.38 9.86
C TYR A 42 -5.45 11.72 8.72
N TRP A 43 -5.95 11.88 7.49
CA TRP A 43 -5.12 12.19 6.32
C TRP A 43 -4.37 13.52 6.48
N SER A 44 -5.04 14.54 6.97
CA SER A 44 -4.43 15.85 7.23
C SER A 44 -3.32 15.76 8.27
N SER A 45 -3.58 15.13 9.42
CA SER A 45 -2.59 15.00 10.50
C SER A 45 -1.37 14.13 10.12
N VAL A 46 -1.57 13.04 9.36
CA VAL A 46 -0.47 12.17 8.93
C VAL A 46 0.38 12.84 7.86
N ILE A 47 -0.22 13.51 6.87
CA ILE A 47 0.53 14.25 5.83
C ILE A 47 1.32 15.40 6.47
N PHE A 48 0.75 16.06 7.49
CA PHE A 48 1.41 17.15 8.19
C PHE A 48 2.67 16.72 8.96
N THR A 49 2.87 15.43 9.26
CA THR A 49 4.14 14.97 9.85
C THR A 49 5.37 15.27 8.98
N GLY A 50 5.18 15.35 7.66
CA GLY A 50 6.23 15.74 6.70
C GLY A 50 6.55 17.24 6.67
N VAL A 51 5.92 18.06 7.52
CA VAL A 51 6.07 19.52 7.54
C VAL A 51 7.52 19.98 7.64
N TYR A 52 8.37 19.23 8.34
CA TYR A 52 9.80 19.54 8.45
C TYR A 52 10.48 19.60 7.07
N GLY A 53 10.10 18.72 6.14
CA GLY A 53 10.59 18.78 4.75
C GLY A 53 9.95 19.90 3.95
N TYR A 54 8.63 20.01 4.03
CA TYR A 54 7.87 20.96 3.22
C TYR A 54 8.20 22.41 3.55
N ALA A 55 8.28 22.74 4.85
CA ALA A 55 8.62 24.08 5.31
C ALA A 55 10.03 24.48 4.88
N ILE A 56 11.01 23.58 5.05
CA ILE A 56 12.39 23.84 4.61
C ILE A 56 12.45 23.98 3.09
N GLY A 57 11.78 23.12 2.33
CA GLY A 57 11.72 23.23 0.87
C GLY A 57 11.15 24.56 0.39
N VAL A 58 10.02 25.00 0.95
CA VAL A 58 9.39 26.30 0.63
C VAL A 58 10.30 27.46 1.02
N LEU A 59 10.92 27.41 2.21
CA LEU A 59 11.87 28.44 2.64
C LEU A 59 13.05 28.53 1.67
N PHE A 60 13.64 27.39 1.30
CA PHE A 60 14.73 27.37 0.34
C PHE A 60 14.30 27.96 -0.99
N LEU A 61 13.10 27.59 -1.49
CA LEU A 61 12.51 28.11 -2.73
C LEU A 61 12.36 29.64 -2.71
N LEU A 62 11.85 30.22 -1.62
CA LEU A 62 11.76 31.67 -1.47
C LEU A 62 13.15 32.33 -1.48
N CYS A 63 14.11 31.75 -0.74
CA CYS A 63 15.48 32.27 -0.67
C CYS A 63 16.15 32.34 -2.05
N GLY A 64 15.98 31.32 -2.90
CA GLY A 64 16.57 31.37 -4.25
C GLY A 64 15.77 32.16 -5.26
N ILE A 65 14.45 32.37 -5.09
CA ILE A 65 13.72 33.39 -5.87
C ILE A 65 14.29 34.79 -5.57
N VAL A 66 14.53 35.12 -4.29
CA VAL A 66 15.16 36.38 -3.88
C VAL A 66 16.59 36.47 -4.43
N TYR A 67 17.39 35.42 -4.30
CA TYR A 67 18.75 35.41 -4.83
C TYR A 67 18.78 35.54 -6.36
N GLY A 68 17.90 34.82 -7.07
CA GLY A 68 17.78 34.84 -8.52
C GLY A 68 17.31 36.19 -9.05
N SER A 69 16.36 36.83 -8.37
CA SER A 69 15.89 38.18 -8.71
C SER A 69 16.98 39.24 -8.49
N ILE A 70 17.74 39.18 -7.38
CA ILE A 70 18.92 40.05 -7.17
C ILE A 70 19.95 39.83 -8.28
N LEU A 71 20.23 38.59 -8.67
CA LEU A 71 21.18 38.27 -9.74
C LEU A 71 20.70 38.84 -11.09
N ALA A 72 19.42 38.69 -11.42
CA ALA A 72 18.82 39.21 -12.64
C ALA A 72 18.84 40.74 -12.69
N ILE A 73 18.46 41.42 -11.60
CA ILE A 73 18.52 42.88 -11.48
C ILE A 73 19.97 43.36 -11.64
N THR A 74 20.94 42.68 -11.01
CA THR A 74 22.35 43.04 -11.14
C THR A 74 22.87 42.86 -12.57
N LEU A 75 22.44 41.81 -13.29
CA LEU A 75 22.77 41.59 -14.71
C LEU A 75 22.17 42.68 -15.63
N VAL A 76 20.95 43.15 -15.34
CA VAL A 76 20.30 44.23 -16.10
C VAL A 76 20.91 45.59 -15.77
N CYS A 77 21.21 45.88 -14.50
CA CYS A 77 21.80 47.14 -14.05
C CYS A 77 23.30 47.26 -14.42
N GLN A 78 24.07 46.17 -14.47
CA GLN A 78 25.47 46.19 -14.95
C GLN A 78 25.59 46.50 -16.45
N ARG A 79 24.49 46.37 -17.21
CA ARG A 79 24.43 46.87 -18.59
C ARG A 79 24.42 48.41 -18.65
N ASN A 80 24.11 49.09 -17.54
CA ASN A 80 23.95 50.54 -17.46
C ASN A 80 24.96 51.29 -16.57
N ASP A 81 25.73 50.65 -15.68
CA ASP A 81 26.70 51.39 -14.87
C ASP A 81 27.98 50.58 -14.57
N ARG A 82 29.11 51.01 -15.16
CA ARG A 82 30.47 50.56 -14.81
C ARG A 82 30.91 51.29 -13.54
N ARG A 83 30.48 50.83 -12.36
CA ARG A 83 31.09 51.32 -11.11
C ARG A 83 31.76 50.23 -10.31
N VAL A 84 33.07 50.39 -10.23
CA VAL A 84 34.03 49.65 -9.43
C VAL A 84 33.71 49.91 -7.95
N LYS A 85 33.35 48.86 -7.20
CA LYS A 85 33.42 48.89 -5.73
C LYS A 85 34.58 48.01 -5.29
N LYS A 86 35.65 48.65 -4.79
CA LYS A 86 36.73 48.00 -4.05
C LYS A 86 36.20 47.57 -2.68
N VAL A 87 36.28 46.28 -2.37
CA VAL A 87 36.13 45.76 -1.01
C VAL A 87 37.22 44.71 -0.78
N PHE A 88 37.88 44.84 0.37
CA PHE A 88 39.09 44.21 0.90
C PHE A 88 39.51 42.83 0.35
N PRO A 89 40.84 42.61 0.14
CA PRO A 89 41.38 41.34 -0.31
C PRO A 89 41.44 40.34 0.85
N CYS A 90 40.77 39.20 0.70
CA CYS A 90 41.05 38.01 1.51
C CYS A 90 42.32 37.34 0.99
N ASN A 91 43.12 36.84 1.93
CA ASN A 91 44.47 36.35 1.73
C ASN A 91 44.51 35.07 0.85
N TYR A 92 45.40 35.09 -0.14
CA TYR A 92 45.52 34.23 -1.33
C TYR A 92 45.64 32.70 -1.11
N LYS A 93 45.88 32.22 0.12
CA LYS A 93 46.13 30.78 0.40
C LYS A 93 44.89 29.94 0.72
N SER A 94 43.71 30.52 0.94
CA SER A 94 42.51 29.78 1.37
C SER A 94 41.66 29.22 0.21
N CYS A 95 41.96 29.59 -1.05
CA CYS A 95 41.15 29.22 -2.22
C CYS A 95 41.49 27.85 -2.84
N ASP A 96 42.61 27.22 -2.46
CA ASP A 96 43.05 25.94 -3.04
C ASP A 96 42.28 24.73 -2.46
N LEU A 97 41.82 24.83 -1.22
CA LEU A 97 41.09 23.75 -0.53
C LEU A 97 39.65 23.55 -1.05
N SER A 98 39.09 24.51 -1.79
CA SER A 98 37.69 24.46 -2.25
C SER A 98 37.44 23.37 -3.29
N ILE A 99 38.42 23.05 -4.14
CA ILE A 99 38.29 22.00 -5.17
C ILE A 99 38.31 20.59 -4.55
N PRO A 100 39.31 20.19 -3.73
CA PRO A 100 39.31 18.86 -3.11
C PRO A 100 38.11 18.67 -2.18
N LEU A 101 37.66 19.72 -1.48
CA LEU A 101 36.43 19.67 -0.68
C LEU A 101 35.18 19.44 -1.54
N ALA A 102 35.06 20.12 -2.69
CA ALA A 102 33.95 19.89 -3.61
C ALA A 102 33.95 18.46 -4.16
N ILE A 103 35.12 17.90 -4.48
CA ILE A 103 35.25 16.50 -4.92
C ILE A 103 34.78 15.55 -3.81
N LEU A 104 35.22 15.75 -2.57
CA LEU A 104 34.78 14.95 -1.42
C LEU A 104 33.26 15.03 -1.19
N LEU A 105 32.67 16.23 -1.29
CA LEU A 105 31.24 16.39 -1.16
C LEU A 105 30.49 15.67 -2.29
N THR A 106 31.03 15.65 -3.51
CA THR A 106 30.41 14.87 -4.59
C THR A 106 30.52 13.37 -4.42
N THR A 107 31.61 12.84 -3.84
CA THR A 107 31.66 11.40 -3.54
C THR A 107 30.61 11.03 -2.50
N PHE A 108 30.40 11.87 -1.49
CA PHE A 108 29.29 11.69 -0.55
C PHE A 108 27.92 11.81 -1.20
N ALA A 109 27.72 12.73 -2.15
CA ALA A 109 26.46 12.84 -2.90
C ALA A 109 26.17 11.58 -3.73
N ILE A 110 27.20 10.97 -4.35
CA ILE A 110 27.08 9.70 -5.08
C ILE A 110 26.62 8.58 -4.13
N VAL A 111 27.26 8.45 -2.96
CA VAL A 111 26.88 7.44 -1.94
C VAL A 111 25.46 7.66 -1.44
N ALA A 112 25.10 8.91 -1.11
CA ALA A 112 23.76 9.30 -0.67
C ALA A 112 22.69 8.95 -1.71
N THR A 113 22.97 9.23 -2.98
CA THR A 113 22.10 8.87 -4.10
C THR A 113 21.90 7.36 -4.18
N GLY A 114 22.98 6.57 -4.05
CA GLY A 114 22.89 5.11 -4.01
C GLY A 114 22.00 4.60 -2.89
N LEU A 115 22.12 5.17 -1.69
CA LEU A 115 21.27 4.85 -0.54
C LEU A 115 19.79 5.14 -0.81
N VAL A 116 19.47 6.32 -1.36
CA VAL A 116 18.10 6.73 -1.69
C VAL A 116 17.49 5.82 -2.76
N LEU A 117 18.25 5.47 -3.81
CA LEU A 117 17.77 4.58 -4.87
C LEU A 117 17.53 3.15 -4.35
N ALA A 118 18.46 2.61 -3.56
CA ALA A 118 18.31 1.29 -2.97
C ALA A 118 17.13 1.24 -1.98
N GLY A 119 17.02 2.25 -1.11
CA GLY A 119 15.93 2.38 -0.15
C GLY A 119 14.57 2.50 -0.83
N SER A 120 14.45 3.34 -1.86
CA SER A 120 13.18 3.56 -2.57
C SER A 120 12.72 2.32 -3.36
N ALA A 121 13.66 1.59 -3.98
CA ALA A 121 13.35 0.34 -4.67
C ALA A 121 12.87 -0.75 -3.69
N ARG A 122 13.56 -0.89 -2.54
CA ARG A 122 13.16 -1.84 -1.50
C ARG A 122 11.81 -1.46 -0.89
N PHE A 123 11.60 -0.20 -0.51
CA PHE A 123 10.31 0.28 -0.02
C PHE A 123 9.17 -0.01 -1.00
N HIS A 124 9.35 0.29 -2.29
CA HIS A 124 8.34 0.02 -3.32
C HIS A 124 8.01 -1.48 -3.41
N SER A 125 9.02 -2.35 -3.36
CA SER A 125 8.83 -3.80 -3.40
C SER A 125 8.06 -4.31 -2.19
N GLU A 126 8.46 -3.93 -0.98
CA GLU A 126 7.80 -4.35 0.26
C GLU A 126 6.34 -3.86 0.33
N ALA A 127 6.10 -2.58 0.00
CA ALA A 127 4.76 -2.00 -0.03
C ALA A 127 3.85 -2.73 -1.03
N LYS A 128 4.38 -3.04 -2.22
CA LYS A 128 3.63 -3.76 -3.27
C LYS A 128 3.29 -5.18 -2.84
N THR A 129 4.21 -5.88 -2.17
CA THR A 129 3.96 -7.24 -1.67
C THR A 129 2.90 -7.24 -0.57
N ALA A 130 2.99 -6.32 0.40
CA ALA A 130 1.98 -6.19 1.46
C ALA A 130 0.58 -5.93 0.89
N VAL A 131 0.47 -5.01 -0.08
CA VAL A 131 -0.81 -4.74 -0.78
C VAL A 131 -1.29 -5.96 -1.56
N ASN A 132 -0.40 -6.72 -2.21
CA ASN A 132 -0.81 -7.93 -2.93
C ASN A 132 -1.34 -9.02 -2.00
N ILE A 133 -0.78 -9.19 -0.80
CA ILE A 133 -1.28 -10.14 0.21
C ILE A 133 -2.71 -9.74 0.59
N ILE A 134 -2.95 -8.49 0.96
CA ILE A 134 -4.28 -7.99 1.34
C ILE A 134 -5.31 -8.19 0.22
N ILE A 135 -4.93 -7.91 -1.04
CA ILE A 135 -5.84 -8.09 -2.18
C ILE A 135 -6.07 -9.57 -2.49
N LYS A 136 -5.07 -10.44 -2.28
CA LYS A 136 -5.23 -11.90 -2.43
C LYS A 136 -6.27 -12.40 -1.43
N THR A 137 -6.18 -12.00 -0.18
CA THR A 137 -7.16 -12.34 0.87
C THR A 137 -8.57 -11.85 0.55
N ALA A 138 -8.70 -10.62 0.02
CA ALA A 138 -10.01 -10.10 -0.41
C ALA A 138 -10.61 -10.92 -1.57
N ASN A 139 -9.78 -11.36 -2.52
CA ASN A 139 -10.22 -12.22 -3.62
C ASN A 139 -10.57 -13.63 -3.12
N GLU A 140 -9.81 -14.21 -2.20
CA GLU A 140 -10.09 -15.53 -1.59
C GLU A 140 -11.41 -15.51 -0.80
N ALA A 141 -11.68 -14.42 -0.08
CA ALA A 141 -12.98 -14.22 0.58
C ALA A 141 -14.13 -14.11 -0.43
N SER A 142 -13.95 -13.34 -1.51
CA SER A 142 -14.93 -13.24 -2.59
C SER A 142 -15.20 -14.59 -3.26
N GLU A 143 -14.16 -15.36 -3.55
CA GLU A 143 -14.27 -16.69 -4.16
C GLU A 143 -14.98 -17.67 -3.23
N THR A 144 -14.70 -17.61 -1.93
CA THR A 144 -15.42 -18.40 -0.91
C THR A 144 -16.91 -18.09 -0.95
N ILE A 145 -17.28 -16.80 -0.95
CA ILE A 145 -18.70 -16.39 -1.02
C ILE A 145 -19.34 -16.86 -2.34
N GLN A 146 -18.63 -16.77 -3.46
CA GLN A 146 -19.13 -17.24 -4.76
C GLN A 146 -19.35 -18.75 -4.78
N ASN A 147 -18.41 -19.53 -4.24
CA ASN A 147 -18.56 -20.99 -4.14
C ASN A 147 -19.74 -21.36 -3.23
N THR A 148 -19.90 -20.67 -2.09
CA THR A 148 -21.07 -20.84 -1.21
C THR A 148 -22.38 -20.50 -1.92
N THR A 149 -22.41 -19.39 -2.66
CA THR A 149 -23.55 -18.97 -3.47
C THR A 149 -23.88 -20.01 -4.53
N GLY A 150 -22.87 -20.59 -5.18
CA GLY A 150 -23.02 -21.70 -6.13
C GLY A 150 -23.61 -22.96 -5.49
N ALA A 151 -23.15 -23.33 -4.29
CA ALA A 151 -23.70 -24.46 -3.54
C ALA A 151 -25.18 -24.24 -3.14
N LEU A 152 -25.55 -23.01 -2.77
CA LEU A 152 -26.94 -22.67 -2.46
C LEU A 152 -27.84 -22.71 -3.71
N LYS A 153 -27.38 -22.20 -4.86
CA LYS A 153 -28.10 -22.32 -6.15
C LYS A 153 -28.27 -23.80 -6.56
N GLY A 154 -27.23 -24.61 -6.37
CA GLY A 154 -27.28 -26.05 -6.64
C GLY A 154 -28.33 -26.74 -5.78
N MET A 155 -28.35 -26.46 -4.48
CA MET A 155 -29.38 -26.95 -3.56
C MET A 155 -30.79 -26.57 -4.01
N GLU A 156 -31.01 -25.30 -4.38
CA GLU A 156 -32.32 -24.85 -4.86
C GLU A 156 -32.76 -25.62 -6.11
N SER A 157 -31.88 -25.77 -7.10
CA SER A 157 -32.19 -26.51 -8.33
C SER A 157 -32.53 -27.99 -8.06
N ASN A 158 -31.77 -28.64 -7.17
CA ASN A 158 -32.01 -30.04 -6.78
C ASN A 158 -33.36 -30.20 -6.08
N LEU A 159 -33.73 -29.26 -5.19
CA LEU A 159 -35.00 -29.29 -4.47
C LEU A 159 -36.20 -29.02 -5.38
N MET A 160 -36.06 -28.14 -6.37
CA MET A 160 -37.08 -27.90 -7.39
C MET A 160 -37.33 -29.16 -8.25
N GLU A 161 -36.27 -29.84 -8.68
CA GLU A 161 -36.38 -31.10 -9.44
C GLU A 161 -37.09 -32.20 -8.62
N ALA A 162 -36.85 -32.24 -7.31
CA ALA A 162 -37.51 -33.16 -6.39
C ALA A 162 -38.95 -32.73 -5.97
N ASN A 163 -39.47 -31.63 -6.53
CA ASN A 163 -40.79 -31.05 -6.25
C ASN A 163 -41.02 -30.75 -4.76
N VAL A 164 -39.99 -30.24 -4.07
CA VAL A 164 -40.04 -29.83 -2.66
C VAL A 164 -40.46 -28.36 -2.56
N THR A 165 -41.31 -28.04 -1.57
CA THR A 165 -42.07 -26.78 -1.37
C THR A 165 -41.40 -25.46 -1.78
N ALA A 166 -42.18 -24.60 -2.45
CA ALA A 166 -41.78 -23.30 -3.01
C ALA A 166 -41.42 -22.18 -1.99
N GLU A 167 -41.77 -22.34 -0.72
CA GLU A 167 -41.51 -21.31 0.31
C GLU A 167 -40.02 -21.27 0.72
N THR A 168 -39.36 -22.44 0.70
CA THR A 168 -37.92 -22.60 0.94
C THR A 168 -37.06 -22.07 -0.21
N SER A 169 -37.53 -22.15 -1.46
CA SER A 169 -36.78 -21.67 -2.64
C SER A 169 -36.75 -20.13 -2.72
N VAL A 170 -37.84 -19.44 -2.39
CA VAL A 170 -37.91 -17.96 -2.44
C VAL A 170 -36.92 -17.28 -1.49
N ASN A 171 -36.69 -17.87 -0.30
CA ASN A 171 -35.72 -17.33 0.66
C ASN A 171 -34.26 -17.59 0.23
N LEU A 172 -33.99 -18.70 -0.47
CA LEU A 172 -32.67 -19.03 -1.00
C LEU A 172 -32.27 -18.11 -2.15
N ASP A 173 -33.19 -17.82 -3.09
CA ASP A 173 -32.94 -16.94 -4.23
C ASP A 173 -32.51 -15.54 -3.77
N SER A 174 -33.26 -14.94 -2.83
CA SER A 174 -32.94 -13.61 -2.30
C SER A 174 -31.64 -13.54 -1.48
N THR A 175 -31.24 -14.64 -0.83
CA THR A 175 -29.99 -14.72 -0.06
C THR A 175 -28.80 -14.87 -1.00
N THR A 176 -28.98 -15.71 -2.01
CA THR A 176 -28.02 -15.98 -3.06
C THR A 176 -27.70 -14.72 -3.86
N GLU A 177 -28.71 -13.94 -4.25
CA GLU A 177 -28.51 -12.66 -4.96
C GLU A 177 -27.66 -11.68 -4.14
N LYS A 178 -27.97 -11.52 -2.84
CA LYS A 178 -27.20 -10.64 -1.94
C LYS A 178 -25.75 -11.07 -1.78
N LEU A 179 -25.49 -12.38 -1.67
CA LEU A 179 -24.13 -12.91 -1.56
C LEU A 179 -23.34 -12.71 -2.86
N ASP A 180 -23.99 -12.92 -4.00
CA ASP A 180 -23.40 -12.70 -5.32
C ASP A 180 -23.01 -11.21 -5.49
N ASP A 181 -23.93 -10.30 -5.19
CA ASP A 181 -23.69 -8.85 -5.21
C ASP A 181 -22.57 -8.42 -4.25
N ALA A 182 -22.57 -8.97 -3.03
CA ALA A 182 -21.53 -8.68 -2.04
C ALA A 182 -20.15 -9.13 -2.53
N SER A 183 -20.04 -10.36 -3.05
CA SER A 183 -18.79 -10.90 -3.60
C SER A 183 -18.29 -10.05 -4.78
N ALA A 184 -19.17 -9.72 -5.73
CA ALA A 184 -18.84 -8.92 -6.90
C ALA A 184 -18.38 -7.50 -6.50
N ASN A 185 -19.02 -6.91 -5.48
CA ASN A 185 -18.62 -5.62 -4.96
C ASN A 185 -17.25 -5.67 -4.28
N ILE A 186 -16.97 -6.69 -3.45
CA ILE A 186 -15.66 -6.90 -2.81
C ILE A 186 -14.57 -7.02 -3.87
N GLU A 187 -14.75 -7.89 -4.86
CA GLU A 187 -13.76 -8.10 -5.93
C GLU A 187 -13.54 -6.82 -6.74
N LYS A 188 -14.61 -6.10 -7.08
CA LYS A 188 -14.54 -4.83 -7.82
C LYS A 188 -13.82 -3.75 -7.03
N GLN A 189 -14.13 -3.59 -5.74
CA GLN A 189 -13.51 -2.60 -4.86
C GLN A 189 -12.05 -2.94 -4.58
N ALA A 190 -11.72 -4.20 -4.33
CA ALA A 190 -10.35 -4.68 -4.20
C ALA A 190 -9.53 -4.42 -5.47
N ARG A 191 -10.05 -4.76 -6.66
CA ARG A 191 -9.39 -4.48 -7.95
C ARG A 191 -9.18 -2.99 -8.19
N LYS A 192 -10.19 -2.15 -7.90
CA LYS A 192 -10.09 -0.69 -8.04
C LYS A 192 -9.04 -0.11 -7.10
N ASN A 193 -9.06 -0.48 -5.83
CA ASN A 193 -8.13 -0.02 -4.81
C ASN A 193 -6.70 -0.47 -5.11
N ARG A 194 -6.51 -1.74 -5.51
CA ARG A 194 -5.21 -2.25 -5.98
C ARG A 194 -4.62 -1.39 -7.09
N ARG A 195 -5.44 -1.03 -8.09
CA ARG A 195 -4.97 -0.21 -9.22
C ARG A 195 -4.57 1.19 -8.77
N LEU A 196 -5.35 1.82 -7.89
CA LEU A 196 -5.04 3.16 -7.38
C LEU A 196 -3.75 3.16 -6.54
N ILE A 197 -3.65 2.22 -5.60
CA ILE A 197 -2.48 2.10 -4.70
C ILE A 197 -1.22 1.77 -5.51
N ASN A 198 -1.28 0.79 -6.43
CA ASN A 198 -0.12 0.45 -7.26
C ASN A 198 0.29 1.58 -8.20
N LYS A 199 -0.67 2.35 -8.74
CA LYS A 199 -0.35 3.55 -9.51
C LYS A 199 0.34 4.60 -8.66
N GLY A 200 -0.14 4.85 -7.44
CA GLY A 200 0.47 5.78 -6.48
C GLY A 200 1.89 5.37 -6.09
N LEU A 201 2.08 4.12 -5.66
CA LEU A 201 3.40 3.57 -5.31
C LEU A 201 4.38 3.62 -6.49
N LYS A 202 3.91 3.31 -7.70
CA LYS A 202 4.72 3.39 -8.92
C LYS A 202 5.07 4.84 -9.27
N LEU A 203 4.13 5.77 -9.13
CA LEU A 203 4.36 7.19 -9.37
C LEU A 203 5.43 7.75 -8.44
N VAL A 204 5.31 7.49 -7.13
CA VAL A 204 6.27 7.94 -6.12
C VAL A 204 7.65 7.35 -6.38
N PHE A 205 7.74 6.05 -6.66
CA PHE A 205 9.00 5.38 -6.97
C PHE A 205 9.66 5.98 -8.23
N VAL A 206 8.94 6.01 -9.36
CA VAL A 206 9.48 6.52 -10.64
C VAL A 206 9.87 7.99 -10.54
N ALA A 207 9.03 8.83 -9.93
CA ALA A 207 9.34 10.24 -9.74
C ALA A 207 10.61 10.42 -8.90
N THR A 208 10.72 9.72 -7.77
CA THR A 208 11.92 9.77 -6.91
C THR A 208 13.17 9.32 -7.66
N THR A 209 13.10 8.18 -8.37
CA THR A 209 14.24 7.68 -9.16
C THR A 209 14.69 8.69 -10.20
N VAL A 210 13.78 9.23 -11.00
CA VAL A 210 14.10 10.20 -12.05
C VAL A 210 14.73 11.47 -11.47
N ILE A 211 14.13 12.03 -10.42
CA ILE A 211 14.62 13.26 -9.76
C ILE A 211 16.03 13.02 -9.21
N ILE A 212 16.26 11.91 -8.53
CA ILE A 212 17.55 11.62 -7.89
C ILE A 212 18.64 11.30 -8.92
N SER A 213 18.31 10.60 -10.00
CA SER A 213 19.23 10.41 -11.12
C SER A 213 19.58 11.73 -11.81
N MET A 214 18.61 12.62 -12.03
CA MET A 214 18.87 13.96 -12.58
C MET A 214 19.73 14.81 -11.63
N ASN A 215 19.50 14.72 -10.32
CA ASN A 215 20.30 15.39 -9.31
C ASN A 215 21.77 14.94 -9.37
N LEU A 216 22.00 13.63 -9.43
CA LEU A 216 23.34 13.05 -9.54
C LEU A 216 24.11 13.59 -10.76
N VAL A 217 23.46 13.60 -11.93
CA VAL A 217 24.07 14.14 -13.16
C VAL A 217 24.38 15.62 -13.01
N ALA A 218 23.45 16.41 -12.45
CA ALA A 218 23.65 17.84 -12.23
C ALA A 218 24.82 18.12 -11.28
N VAL A 219 24.99 17.33 -10.22
CA VAL A 219 26.09 17.45 -9.25
C VAL A 219 27.44 17.15 -9.89
N ILE A 220 27.54 16.09 -10.69
CA ILE A 220 28.77 15.74 -11.41
C ILE A 220 29.09 16.81 -12.45
N ALA A 221 28.09 17.26 -13.21
CA ALA A 221 28.26 18.33 -14.19
C ALA A 221 28.72 19.64 -13.52
N LEU A 222 28.18 19.95 -12.33
CA LEU A 222 28.53 21.14 -11.56
C LEU A 222 30.01 21.09 -11.13
N THR A 223 30.49 19.97 -10.61
CA THR A 223 31.90 19.87 -10.22
C THR A 223 32.85 19.86 -11.40
N VAL A 224 32.54 19.12 -12.47
CA VAL A 224 33.38 19.11 -13.68
C VAL A 224 33.46 20.50 -14.31
N SER A 225 32.31 21.19 -14.48
CA SER A 225 32.27 22.56 -15.01
C SER A 225 33.02 23.54 -14.11
N GLY A 226 32.99 23.29 -12.81
CA GLY A 226 33.69 24.06 -11.79
C GLY A 226 35.21 23.92 -11.83
N VAL A 227 35.70 22.71 -12.13
CA VAL A 227 37.12 22.44 -12.34
C VAL A 227 37.59 23.01 -13.69
N LEU A 228 36.79 22.86 -14.75
CA LEU A 228 37.06 23.40 -16.09
C LEU A 228 36.86 24.92 -16.22
N ARG A 229 36.40 25.60 -15.15
CA ARG A 229 36.13 27.05 -15.11
C ARG A 229 35.13 27.54 -16.18
N LEU A 230 34.16 26.71 -16.54
CA LEU A 230 33.11 27.03 -17.53
C LEU A 230 32.03 27.94 -16.91
N ARG A 231 32.29 29.25 -16.90
CA ARG A 231 31.51 30.23 -16.14
C ARG A 231 30.00 30.24 -16.43
N ARG A 232 29.58 30.21 -17.69
CA ARG A 232 28.13 30.23 -18.04
C ARG A 232 27.42 28.95 -17.60
N ALA A 233 28.04 27.79 -17.86
CA ALA A 233 27.50 26.50 -17.47
C ALA A 233 27.40 26.37 -15.94
N LEU A 234 28.41 26.84 -15.21
CA LEU A 234 28.41 26.88 -13.75
C LEU A 234 27.22 27.63 -13.16
N TYR A 235 26.93 28.84 -13.64
CA TYR A 235 25.78 29.60 -13.15
C TYR A 235 24.45 28.87 -13.41
N MET A 236 24.25 28.30 -14.59
CA MET A 236 23.03 27.54 -14.91
C MET A 236 22.90 26.28 -14.03
N LEU A 237 23.99 25.56 -13.82
CA LEU A 237 24.02 24.35 -12.99
C LEU A 237 23.80 24.67 -11.51
N VAL A 238 24.28 25.80 -11.00
CA VAL A 238 23.99 26.25 -9.63
C VAL A 238 22.48 26.48 -9.43
N ILE A 239 21.81 27.12 -10.39
CA ILE A 239 20.35 27.34 -10.34
C ILE A 239 19.60 26.00 -10.41
N LEU A 240 20.00 25.11 -11.32
CA LEU A 240 19.42 23.78 -11.45
C LEU A 240 19.59 22.96 -10.16
N CYS A 241 20.81 22.89 -9.62
CA CYS A 241 21.11 22.19 -8.38
C CYS A 241 20.31 22.76 -7.21
N TRP A 242 20.12 24.08 -7.15
CA TRP A 242 19.29 24.70 -6.12
C TRP A 242 17.80 24.30 -6.23
N LEU A 243 17.23 24.27 -7.44
CA LEU A 243 15.87 23.77 -7.65
C LEU A 243 15.74 22.30 -7.23
N MET A 244 16.73 21.47 -7.58
CA MET A 244 16.74 20.06 -7.18
C MET A 244 16.84 19.89 -5.66
N THR A 245 17.58 20.77 -4.96
CA THR A 245 17.62 20.78 -3.48
C THR A 245 16.24 21.02 -2.88
N VAL A 246 15.45 21.94 -3.43
CA VAL A 246 14.06 22.16 -3.00
C VAL A 246 13.25 20.88 -3.15
N VAL A 247 13.36 20.22 -4.31
CA VAL A 247 12.64 18.96 -4.57
C VAL A 247 13.09 17.85 -3.61
N CYS A 248 14.39 17.76 -3.27
CA CYS A 248 14.89 16.81 -2.28
C CYS A 248 14.27 17.03 -0.89
N TRP A 249 14.09 18.29 -0.45
CA TRP A 249 13.39 18.60 0.80
C TRP A 249 11.91 18.21 0.78
N LEU A 250 11.22 18.43 -0.35
CA LEU A 250 9.84 17.99 -0.51
C LEU A 250 9.72 16.47 -0.45
N LEU A 251 10.58 15.75 -1.17
CA LEU A 251 10.61 14.29 -1.15
C LEU A 251 11.01 13.72 0.21
N PHE A 252 11.92 14.38 0.95
CA PHE A 252 12.18 14.06 2.36
C PHE A 252 10.88 14.09 3.16
N GLY A 253 10.06 15.14 3.01
CA GLY A 253 8.77 15.24 3.70
C GLY A 253 7.81 14.11 3.30
N VAL A 254 7.75 13.75 2.01
CA VAL A 254 6.93 12.63 1.51
C VAL A 254 7.36 11.30 2.12
N PHE A 255 8.66 10.96 2.12
CA PHE A 255 9.12 9.69 2.70
C PHE A 255 9.02 9.65 4.22
N PHE A 256 9.15 10.79 4.90
CA PHE A 256 8.90 10.89 6.34
C PHE A 256 7.42 10.63 6.66
N PHE A 257 6.50 11.22 5.90
CA PHE A 257 5.07 10.92 5.97
C PHE A 257 4.81 9.42 5.74
N LEU A 258 5.40 8.83 4.69
CA LEU A 258 5.22 7.41 4.38
C LEU A 258 5.73 6.49 5.49
N GLU A 259 6.84 6.84 6.16
CA GLU A 259 7.30 6.11 7.33
C GLU A 259 6.24 6.13 8.44
N LYS A 260 5.70 7.31 8.78
CA LYS A 260 4.67 7.43 9.84
C LYS A 260 3.37 6.73 9.47
N PHE A 261 2.90 6.89 8.24
CA PHE A 261 1.73 6.17 7.73
C PHE A 261 1.92 4.66 7.79
N SER A 262 3.09 4.15 7.36
CA SER A 262 3.39 2.72 7.45
C SER A 262 3.46 2.22 8.88
N GLY A 263 4.00 3.02 9.81
CA GLY A 263 4.01 2.73 11.23
C GLY A 263 2.60 2.57 11.79
N ASP A 264 1.70 3.51 11.49
CA ASP A 264 0.32 3.44 11.96
C ASP A 264 -0.43 2.26 11.38
N ALA A 265 -0.27 2.01 10.08
CA ALA A 265 -0.90 0.86 9.43
C ALA A 265 -0.43 -0.43 10.12
N CYS A 266 0.85 -0.56 10.41
CA CYS A 266 1.40 -1.73 11.10
C CYS A 266 0.93 -1.85 12.55
N THR A 267 0.84 -0.74 13.30
CA THR A 267 0.27 -0.76 14.66
C THR A 267 -1.22 -1.11 14.65
N ALA A 268 -1.96 -0.63 13.65
CA ALA A 268 -3.36 -1.00 13.49
C ALA A 268 -3.54 -2.50 13.15
N LEU A 269 -2.65 -3.07 12.33
CA LEU A 269 -2.62 -4.51 12.05
C LEU A 269 -2.25 -5.33 13.29
N ASP A 270 -1.28 -4.87 14.10
CA ASP A 270 -0.87 -5.49 15.36
C ASP A 270 -2.02 -5.49 16.38
N ASN A 271 -2.68 -4.34 16.58
CA ASN A 271 -3.86 -4.21 17.43
C ASN A 271 -5.02 -5.12 16.96
N PHE A 272 -5.19 -5.28 15.65
CA PHE A 272 -6.18 -6.20 15.11
C PHE A 272 -5.85 -7.67 15.47
N GLN A 273 -4.57 -8.04 15.47
CA GLN A 273 -4.14 -9.38 15.83
C GLN A 273 -4.33 -9.68 17.33
N GLU A 274 -4.18 -8.67 18.20
CA GLU A 274 -4.49 -8.80 19.63
C GLU A 274 -6.00 -8.87 19.91
N ASN A 275 -6.80 -8.04 19.24
CA ASN A 275 -8.25 -8.00 19.43
C ASN A 275 -8.99 -7.68 18.12
N PRO A 276 -9.41 -8.68 17.33
CA PRO A 276 -10.01 -8.48 16.01
C PRO A 276 -11.41 -7.83 16.04
N TYR A 277 -12.10 -7.89 17.19
CA TYR A 277 -13.47 -7.41 17.33
C TYR A 277 -13.57 -5.97 17.85
N ASN A 278 -12.52 -5.46 18.52
CA ASN A 278 -12.54 -4.12 19.11
C ASN A 278 -11.24 -3.36 18.81
N ASN A 279 -11.11 -2.88 17.58
CA ASN A 279 -9.93 -2.12 17.12
C ASN A 279 -10.29 -1.08 16.05
N SER A 280 -9.29 -0.30 15.61
CA SER A 280 -9.45 0.77 14.61
C SER A 280 -9.84 0.26 13.21
N LEU A 281 -9.54 -0.99 12.89
CA LEU A 281 -9.90 -1.68 11.65
C LEU A 281 -11.29 -2.36 11.70
N SER A 282 -11.94 -2.49 12.85
CA SER A 282 -13.24 -3.17 12.98
C SER A 282 -14.33 -2.51 12.13
N SER A 283 -14.27 -1.19 11.94
CA SER A 283 -15.18 -0.46 11.04
C SER A 283 -14.98 -0.77 9.55
N LEU A 284 -13.81 -1.31 9.19
CA LEU A 284 -13.44 -1.65 7.82
C LEU A 284 -13.61 -3.16 7.54
N LEU A 285 -13.47 -4.00 8.57
CA LEU A 285 -13.56 -5.46 8.51
C LEU A 285 -14.51 -5.93 9.62
N PRO A 286 -15.82 -6.12 9.33
CA PRO A 286 -16.83 -6.46 10.32
C PRO A 286 -16.77 -7.93 10.74
N CYS A 287 -15.68 -8.33 11.41
CA CYS A 287 -15.48 -9.71 11.90
C CYS A 287 -16.52 -10.13 12.95
N ASP A 288 -17.12 -9.19 13.67
CA ASP A 288 -18.16 -9.47 14.66
C ASP A 288 -19.49 -9.90 14.00
N GLU A 289 -19.85 -9.23 12.89
CA GLU A 289 -21.02 -9.61 12.09
C GLU A 289 -20.82 -10.98 11.44
N LEU A 290 -19.59 -11.24 10.93
CA LEU A 290 -19.21 -12.56 10.40
C LEU A 290 -19.28 -13.64 11.49
N LEU A 291 -18.76 -13.37 12.69
CA LEU A 291 -18.79 -14.33 13.78
C LEU A 291 -20.23 -14.65 14.24
N SER A 292 -21.13 -13.67 14.18
CA SER A 292 -22.54 -13.86 14.52
C SER A 292 -23.21 -14.94 13.63
N ALA A 293 -22.80 -15.03 12.37
CA ALA A 293 -23.27 -16.05 11.42
C ALA A 293 -22.70 -17.45 11.69
N LYS A 294 -21.70 -17.62 12.56
CA LYS A 294 -21.18 -18.94 12.97
C LYS A 294 -22.23 -19.81 13.64
N SER A 295 -23.18 -19.20 14.35
CA SER A 295 -24.32 -19.92 14.95
C SER A 295 -25.14 -20.66 13.89
N VAL A 296 -25.42 -20.01 12.76
CA VAL A 296 -26.12 -20.60 11.62
C VAL A 296 -25.34 -21.79 11.03
N LEU A 297 -24.02 -21.65 10.88
CA LEU A 297 -23.18 -22.76 10.42
C LEU A 297 -23.19 -23.95 11.40
N SER A 298 -23.25 -23.67 12.71
CA SER A 298 -23.36 -24.69 13.75
C SER A 298 -24.72 -25.39 13.75
N ASP A 299 -25.81 -24.68 13.43
CA ASP A 299 -27.14 -25.28 13.29
C ASP A 299 -27.19 -26.23 12.08
N VAL A 300 -26.51 -25.84 10.98
CA VAL A 300 -26.37 -26.70 9.80
C VAL A 300 -25.58 -27.98 10.13
N SER A 301 -24.46 -27.87 10.85
CA SER A 301 -23.66 -29.04 11.23
C SER A 301 -24.41 -29.97 12.19
N ALA A 302 -25.13 -29.42 13.17
CA ALA A 302 -26.01 -30.19 14.06
C ALA A 302 -27.13 -30.90 13.29
N GLY A 303 -27.78 -30.20 12.35
CA GLY A 303 -28.85 -30.75 11.52
C GLY A 303 -28.38 -31.92 10.65
N ILE A 304 -27.19 -31.81 10.02
CA ILE A 304 -26.61 -32.91 9.25
C ILE A 304 -26.23 -34.07 10.17
N TYR A 305 -25.64 -33.79 11.33
CA TYR A 305 -25.26 -34.82 12.30
C TYR A 305 -26.46 -35.66 12.76
N ASP A 306 -27.56 -35.00 13.15
CA ASP A 306 -28.78 -35.67 13.60
C ASP A 306 -29.46 -36.44 12.47
N LEU A 307 -29.48 -35.90 11.25
CA LEU A 307 -30.02 -36.57 10.08
C LEU A 307 -29.26 -37.87 9.79
N VAL A 308 -27.93 -37.84 9.76
CA VAL A 308 -27.11 -39.03 9.50
C VAL A 308 -27.31 -40.08 10.57
N ASN A 309 -27.35 -39.68 11.85
CA ASN A 309 -27.57 -40.62 12.95
C ASN A 309 -28.96 -41.26 12.91
N LYS A 310 -29.99 -40.49 12.54
CA LYS A 310 -31.35 -41.01 12.35
C LYS A 310 -31.42 -42.02 11.21
N VAL A 311 -30.73 -41.75 10.10
CA VAL A 311 -30.60 -42.69 8.98
C VAL A 311 -29.90 -43.98 9.44
N ASN A 312 -28.77 -43.87 10.13
CA ASN A 312 -28.03 -45.02 10.63
C ASN A 312 -28.83 -45.86 11.64
N ALA A 313 -29.59 -45.23 12.54
CA ALA A 313 -30.47 -45.94 13.47
C ALA A 313 -31.55 -46.74 12.72
N ASN A 314 -32.12 -46.19 11.64
CA ASN A 314 -33.10 -46.88 10.82
C ASN A 314 -32.48 -48.03 10.01
N ILE A 315 -31.24 -47.85 9.50
CA ILE A 315 -30.48 -48.93 8.85
C ILE A 315 -30.27 -50.10 9.83
N SER A 316 -29.84 -49.82 11.06
CA SER A 316 -29.67 -50.84 12.10
C SER A 316 -30.97 -51.57 12.42
N ALA A 317 -32.10 -50.86 12.47
CA ALA A 317 -33.41 -51.47 12.71
C ALA A 317 -33.87 -52.38 11.55
N MET A 318 -33.59 -51.98 10.30
CA MET A 318 -33.89 -52.80 9.12
C MET A 318 -33.01 -54.05 9.04
N GLN A 319 -31.72 -53.94 9.35
CA GLN A 319 -30.81 -55.09 9.42
C GLN A 319 -31.22 -56.10 10.50
N ALA A 320 -31.82 -55.64 11.60
CA ALA A 320 -32.31 -56.53 12.65
C ALA A 320 -33.55 -57.35 12.23
N THR A 321 -34.24 -56.94 11.17
CA THR A 321 -35.52 -57.53 10.72
C THR A 321 -35.44 -58.19 9.34
N SER A 322 -34.36 -57.96 8.58
CA SER A 322 -34.17 -58.40 7.19
C SER A 322 -32.73 -58.87 6.94
N ASP A 323 -32.49 -59.80 6.01
CA ASP A 323 -31.14 -60.26 5.60
C ASP A 323 -30.35 -59.23 4.74
N VAL A 324 -30.71 -57.95 4.78
CA VAL A 324 -30.11 -56.89 3.94
C VAL A 324 -28.92 -56.27 4.68
N ASN A 325 -27.69 -56.54 4.22
CA ASN A 325 -26.48 -55.95 4.77
C ASN A 325 -26.13 -54.63 4.07
N LEU A 326 -26.70 -53.52 4.54
CA LEU A 326 -26.43 -52.16 4.03
C LEU A 326 -25.39 -51.44 4.89
N ALA A 327 -24.28 -50.97 4.33
CA ALA A 327 -23.27 -50.23 5.09
C ALA A 327 -23.84 -48.92 5.69
N HIS A 328 -23.35 -48.54 6.87
CA HIS A 328 -23.73 -47.29 7.52
C HIS A 328 -23.23 -46.07 6.75
N VAL A 329 -23.96 -44.95 6.86
CA VAL A 329 -23.56 -43.65 6.33
C VAL A 329 -22.55 -43.02 7.28
N CYS A 330 -21.45 -42.49 6.74
CA CYS A 330 -20.50 -41.74 7.55
C CYS A 330 -21.12 -40.42 8.01
N ASN A 331 -21.00 -40.15 9.31
CA ASN A 331 -21.23 -38.83 9.86
C ASN A 331 -19.90 -38.05 9.87
N PRO A 332 -19.75 -37.00 9.04
CA PRO A 332 -18.50 -36.26 8.97
C PRO A 332 -18.36 -35.24 10.13
N PHE A 333 -19.29 -35.17 11.08
CA PHE A 333 -19.26 -34.23 12.20
C PHE A 333 -19.02 -34.96 13.53
N SER A 334 -18.28 -34.33 14.44
CA SER A 334 -18.06 -34.84 15.80
C SER A 334 -19.35 -34.86 16.62
N ALA A 335 -19.39 -35.68 17.68
CA ALA A 335 -20.50 -35.69 18.63
C ALA A 335 -20.75 -34.31 19.29
N PRO A 336 -21.96 -34.08 19.83
CA PRO A 336 -22.28 -32.85 20.57
C PRO A 336 -21.28 -32.62 21.72
N PRO A 337 -20.99 -31.37 22.09
CA PRO A 337 -21.70 -30.14 21.68
C PRO A 337 -21.05 -29.36 20.53
N LYS A 338 -19.89 -29.80 20.01
CA LYS A 338 -19.07 -28.96 19.12
C LYS A 338 -19.31 -29.16 17.61
N TYR A 339 -19.86 -30.31 17.19
CA TYR A 339 -20.15 -30.63 15.79
C TYR A 339 -19.03 -30.24 14.80
N LEU A 340 -17.78 -30.53 15.16
CA LEU A 340 -16.61 -30.17 14.34
C LEU A 340 -16.59 -31.02 13.08
N TYR A 341 -16.32 -30.38 11.93
CA TYR A 341 -16.20 -31.09 10.66
C TYR A 341 -14.89 -31.89 10.61
N GLN A 342 -15.01 -33.21 10.50
CA GLN A 342 -13.93 -34.19 10.55
C GLN A 342 -14.16 -35.30 9.50
N PRO A 343 -14.14 -34.97 8.19
CA PRO A 343 -14.37 -35.94 7.12
C PRO A 343 -13.29 -37.04 7.08
N GLU A 344 -12.10 -36.75 7.61
CA GLU A 344 -10.97 -37.68 7.79
C GLU A 344 -11.32 -38.87 8.69
N ASN A 345 -12.23 -38.67 9.66
CA ASN A 345 -12.60 -39.68 10.65
C ASN A 345 -13.61 -40.70 10.11
N CYS A 346 -14.03 -40.58 8.85
CA CYS A 346 -14.92 -41.53 8.20
C CYS A 346 -14.22 -42.87 7.93
N PRO A 347 -14.67 -44.00 8.52
CA PRO A 347 -14.10 -45.30 8.25
C PRO A 347 -14.31 -45.74 6.79
N ALA A 348 -13.36 -46.48 6.21
CA ALA A 348 -13.43 -46.93 4.82
C ALA A 348 -14.61 -47.88 4.51
N ASN A 349 -15.22 -48.48 5.53
CA ASN A 349 -16.40 -49.35 5.42
C ASN A 349 -17.74 -48.60 5.53
N THR A 350 -17.73 -47.26 5.48
CA THR A 350 -18.95 -46.43 5.55
C THR A 350 -19.20 -45.69 4.23
N ILE A 351 -20.47 -45.38 3.96
CA ILE A 351 -20.90 -44.67 2.76
C ILE A 351 -20.81 -43.17 3.00
N ARG A 352 -20.10 -42.43 2.15
CA ARG A 352 -20.10 -40.96 2.18
C ARG A 352 -21.45 -40.43 1.70
N ILE A 353 -21.88 -39.26 2.20
CA ILE A 353 -23.21 -38.70 1.90
C ILE A 353 -23.43 -38.56 0.37
N GLY A 354 -22.46 -38.03 -0.38
CA GLY A 354 -22.55 -37.94 -1.84
C GLY A 354 -22.54 -39.28 -2.60
N ASP A 355 -22.21 -40.39 -1.95
CA ASP A 355 -22.20 -41.73 -2.56
C ASP A 355 -23.47 -42.54 -2.24
N ILE A 356 -24.38 -42.01 -1.41
CA ILE A 356 -25.66 -42.67 -1.07
C ILE A 356 -26.48 -43.02 -2.32
N PRO A 357 -26.66 -42.13 -3.33
CA PRO A 357 -27.42 -42.49 -4.52
C PRO A 357 -26.81 -43.66 -5.30
N LYS A 358 -25.48 -43.81 -5.28
CA LYS A 358 -24.80 -44.93 -5.93
C LYS A 358 -25.07 -46.24 -5.19
N ALA A 359 -25.09 -46.19 -3.86
CA ALA A 359 -25.41 -47.35 -3.03
C ALA A 359 -26.88 -47.79 -3.15
N LEU A 360 -27.81 -46.85 -3.38
CA LEU A 360 -29.25 -47.13 -3.49
C LEU A 360 -29.71 -47.50 -4.91
N LYS A 361 -28.91 -47.20 -5.94
CA LYS A 361 -29.24 -47.46 -7.35
C LYS A 361 -29.65 -48.92 -7.64
N PRO A 362 -28.99 -49.96 -7.09
CA PRO A 362 -29.39 -51.35 -7.32
C PRO A 362 -30.76 -51.73 -6.74
N PHE A 363 -31.27 -50.96 -5.78
CA PHE A 363 -32.54 -51.21 -5.10
C PHE A 363 -33.72 -50.40 -5.67
N THR A 364 -33.48 -49.66 -6.76
CA THR A 364 -34.42 -48.72 -7.38
C THR A 364 -35.14 -49.35 -8.58
N CYS A 365 -36.47 -49.21 -8.62
CA CYS A 365 -37.27 -49.65 -9.77
C CYS A 365 -37.09 -48.73 -10.99
N PRO A 366 -36.84 -49.29 -12.20
CA PRO A 366 -36.84 -48.52 -13.44
C PRO A 366 -38.22 -47.98 -13.82
N ASN A 367 -39.28 -48.79 -13.64
CA ASN A 367 -40.66 -48.47 -13.99
C ASN A 367 -41.58 -48.89 -12.84
N ALA A 368 -42.22 -47.93 -12.16
CA ALA A 368 -43.26 -48.23 -11.17
C ALA A 368 -44.60 -48.40 -11.89
N ILE A 369 -45.26 -49.55 -11.74
CA ILE A 369 -46.65 -49.73 -12.17
C ILE A 369 -47.51 -49.33 -10.96
N ASP A 370 -48.41 -48.36 -11.12
CA ASP A 370 -49.28 -47.83 -10.06
C ASP A 370 -48.56 -47.30 -8.79
N GLY A 371 -47.32 -46.83 -8.93
CA GLY A 371 -46.56 -46.23 -7.81
C GLY A 371 -45.98 -47.25 -6.81
N SER A 372 -46.13 -48.55 -7.07
CA SER A 372 -45.52 -49.63 -6.28
C SER A 372 -44.42 -50.34 -7.07
N CYS A 373 -43.42 -50.83 -6.35
CA CYS A 373 -42.33 -51.65 -6.89
C CYS A 373 -42.68 -53.14 -6.80
N ASP A 374 -42.23 -53.93 -7.77
CA ASP A 374 -42.28 -55.40 -7.67
C ASP A 374 -41.43 -55.89 -6.49
N SER A 375 -41.71 -57.07 -5.93
CA SER A 375 -41.16 -57.57 -4.65
C SER A 375 -39.62 -57.67 -4.53
N LEU A 376 -38.88 -57.39 -5.61
CA LEU A 376 -37.42 -57.38 -5.65
C LEU A 376 -36.79 -56.00 -5.39
N TYR A 377 -37.58 -54.93 -5.44
CA TYR A 377 -37.11 -53.54 -5.37
C TYR A 377 -37.83 -52.77 -4.26
N TYR A 378 -37.11 -51.90 -3.56
CA TYR A 378 -37.61 -51.24 -2.34
C TYR A 378 -37.82 -49.73 -2.51
N ILE A 379 -37.29 -49.11 -3.58
CA ILE A 379 -37.29 -47.66 -3.79
C ILE A 379 -37.91 -47.34 -5.15
N THR A 380 -38.95 -46.49 -5.14
CA THR A 380 -39.55 -45.95 -6.37
C THR A 380 -38.63 -44.90 -7.01
N GLY A 381 -38.71 -44.70 -8.32
CA GLY A 381 -37.91 -43.66 -9.01
C GLY A 381 -38.08 -42.26 -8.40
N SER A 382 -39.31 -41.88 -8.00
CA SER A 382 -39.57 -40.60 -7.35
C SER A 382 -38.87 -40.44 -5.99
N GLN A 383 -38.78 -41.52 -5.21
CA GLN A 383 -38.06 -41.53 -3.93
C GLN A 383 -36.56 -41.47 -4.16
N TYR A 384 -36.05 -42.17 -5.18
CA TYR A 384 -34.65 -42.11 -5.56
C TYR A 384 -34.22 -40.69 -5.96
N THR A 385 -34.95 -40.02 -6.85
CA THR A 385 -34.69 -38.63 -7.25
C THR A 385 -34.69 -37.68 -6.07
N ARG A 386 -35.60 -37.88 -5.10
CA ARG A 386 -35.64 -37.08 -3.87
C ARG A 386 -34.39 -37.31 -3.02
N VAL A 387 -33.98 -38.57 -2.82
CA VAL A 387 -32.76 -38.89 -2.05
C VAL A 387 -31.54 -38.30 -2.75
N GLU A 388 -31.43 -38.47 -4.06
CA GLU A 388 -30.35 -37.90 -4.88
C GLU A 388 -30.25 -36.39 -4.73
N ALA A 389 -31.38 -35.67 -4.85
CA ALA A 389 -31.44 -34.23 -4.65
C ALA A 389 -30.95 -33.80 -3.25
N TYR A 390 -31.40 -34.45 -2.19
CA TYR A 390 -30.96 -34.14 -0.82
C TYR A 390 -29.47 -34.44 -0.61
N THR A 391 -28.99 -35.59 -1.10
CA THR A 391 -27.60 -35.99 -0.90
C THR A 391 -26.64 -35.11 -1.68
N ASN A 392 -27.00 -34.70 -2.90
CA ASN A 392 -26.20 -33.78 -3.70
C ASN A 392 -26.17 -32.40 -3.05
N SER A 393 -27.32 -31.91 -2.57
CA SER A 393 -27.41 -30.62 -1.87
C SER A 393 -26.57 -30.58 -0.59
N ILE A 394 -26.60 -31.65 0.22
CA ILE A 394 -25.74 -31.75 1.41
C ILE A 394 -24.27 -31.81 0.99
N GLN A 395 -23.94 -32.57 -0.06
CA GLN A 395 -22.57 -32.66 -0.55
C GLN A 395 -22.04 -31.31 -1.02
N ASP A 396 -22.85 -30.49 -1.70
CA ASP A 396 -22.47 -29.14 -2.12
C ASP A 396 -22.15 -28.24 -0.92
N VAL A 397 -22.94 -28.32 0.15
CA VAL A 397 -22.67 -27.61 1.42
C VAL A 397 -21.37 -28.11 2.06
N LEU A 398 -21.15 -29.43 2.13
CA LEU A 398 -19.94 -30.02 2.71
C LEU A 398 -18.67 -29.63 1.95
N ASN A 399 -18.75 -29.42 0.64
CA ASN A 399 -17.62 -28.99 -0.18
C ASN A 399 -17.16 -27.57 0.16
N VAL A 400 -18.07 -26.68 0.55
CA VAL A 400 -17.77 -25.28 0.89
C VAL A 400 -17.61 -25.03 2.39
N TYR A 401 -18.03 -25.98 3.23
CA TYR A 401 -18.05 -25.85 4.69
C TYR A 401 -16.71 -25.35 5.29
N PRO A 402 -15.53 -25.92 4.97
CA PRO A 402 -14.28 -25.49 5.58
C PRO A 402 -13.93 -24.03 5.25
N SER A 403 -14.13 -23.61 4.00
CA SER A 403 -13.84 -22.24 3.56
C SER A 403 -14.78 -21.23 4.21
N VAL A 404 -16.06 -21.57 4.36
CA VAL A 404 -17.03 -20.74 5.07
C VAL A 404 -16.64 -20.61 6.55
N GLU A 405 -16.29 -21.71 7.22
CA GLU A 405 -15.86 -21.69 8.62
C GLU A 405 -14.64 -20.76 8.84
N HIS A 406 -13.61 -20.88 8.00
CA HIS A 406 -12.43 -20.01 8.06
C HIS A 406 -12.73 -18.52 7.80
N LEU A 407 -13.73 -18.22 6.95
CA LEU A 407 -14.17 -16.85 6.67
C LEU A 407 -14.93 -16.26 7.86
N LEU A 408 -15.85 -17.03 8.46
CA LEU A 408 -16.66 -16.59 9.61
C LEU A 408 -15.83 -16.38 10.87
N GLU A 409 -14.77 -17.16 11.06
CA GLU A 409 -13.82 -16.98 12.18
C GLU A 409 -12.77 -15.87 11.92
N CYS A 410 -12.86 -15.16 10.78
CA CYS A 410 -11.87 -14.17 10.34
C CYS A 410 -10.42 -14.69 10.28
N GLN A 411 -10.24 -16.01 10.16
CA GLN A 411 -8.93 -16.64 10.13
C GLN A 411 -8.17 -16.25 8.86
N LEU A 412 -8.86 -16.15 7.71
CA LEU A 412 -8.27 -15.71 6.43
C LEU A 412 -7.61 -14.31 6.56
N VAL A 413 -8.30 -13.38 7.23
CA VAL A 413 -7.82 -12.00 7.42
C VAL A 413 -6.67 -11.98 8.44
N THR A 414 -6.82 -12.72 9.53
CA THR A 414 -5.83 -12.79 10.61
C THR A 414 -4.50 -13.37 10.11
N GLU A 415 -4.54 -14.44 9.33
CA GLU A 415 -3.34 -15.06 8.75
C GLU A 415 -2.63 -14.09 7.78
N ALA A 416 -3.40 -13.40 6.92
CA ALA A 416 -2.86 -12.43 5.99
C ALA A 416 -2.19 -11.25 6.71
N PHE A 417 -2.79 -10.75 7.79
CA PHE A 417 -2.23 -9.66 8.59
C PHE A 417 -0.99 -10.08 9.36
N SER A 418 -0.99 -11.28 9.95
CA SER A 418 0.19 -11.88 10.57
C SER A 418 1.34 -11.97 9.57
N GLN A 419 1.08 -12.42 8.33
CA GLN A 419 2.09 -12.47 7.28
C GLN A 419 2.69 -11.09 6.95
N VAL A 420 1.85 -10.05 6.88
CA VAL A 420 2.30 -8.66 6.62
C VAL A 420 3.08 -8.09 7.81
N LEU A 421 2.60 -8.30 9.03
CA LEU A 421 3.20 -7.80 10.26
C LEU A 421 4.60 -8.37 10.47
N VAL A 422 4.75 -9.69 10.34
CA VAL A 422 6.03 -10.38 10.57
C VAL A 422 7.03 -10.06 9.46
N ASN A 423 6.61 -10.12 8.19
CA ASN A 423 7.55 -10.12 7.07
C ASN A 423 7.79 -8.74 6.46
N HIS A 424 6.82 -7.82 6.53
CA HIS A 424 6.85 -6.59 5.72
C HIS A 424 6.83 -5.30 6.53
N CYS A 425 6.23 -5.27 7.73
CA CYS A 425 6.13 -4.04 8.52
C CYS A 425 7.48 -3.44 8.94
N LYS A 426 8.37 -4.26 9.51
CA LYS A 426 9.71 -3.80 9.94
C LYS A 426 10.58 -3.38 8.75
N PRO A 427 10.67 -4.14 7.63
CA PRO A 427 11.35 -3.68 6.43
C PRO A 427 10.77 -2.39 5.84
N LEU A 428 9.45 -2.25 5.78
CA LEU A 428 8.80 -1.08 5.20
C LEU A 428 9.19 0.21 5.94
N LYS A 429 9.13 0.20 7.27
CA LYS A 429 9.58 1.30 8.12
C LYS A 429 11.08 1.58 7.92
N LYS A 430 11.91 0.54 7.97
CA LYS A 430 13.37 0.66 7.82
C LYS A 430 13.78 1.26 6.48
N TYR A 431 13.15 0.85 5.37
CA TYR A 431 13.49 1.35 4.05
C TYR A 431 12.94 2.76 3.81
N ALA A 432 11.76 3.11 4.33
CA ALA A 432 11.29 4.50 4.35
C ALA A 432 12.27 5.40 5.12
N GLU A 433 12.75 4.92 6.27
CA GLU A 433 13.74 5.59 7.11
C GLU A 433 15.07 5.83 6.38
N MET A 434 15.58 4.78 5.74
CA MET A 434 16.78 4.85 4.91
C MET A 434 16.65 5.90 3.79
N VAL A 435 15.48 6.01 3.17
CA VAL A 435 15.25 6.98 2.09
C VAL A 435 15.26 8.40 2.63
N TRP A 436 14.46 8.73 3.66
CA TRP A 436 14.42 10.11 4.13
C TRP A 436 15.76 10.54 4.75
N LEU A 437 16.47 9.65 5.45
CA LEU A 437 17.83 9.93 5.95
C LEU A 437 18.80 10.22 4.80
N GLY A 438 18.76 9.40 3.74
CA GLY A 438 19.55 9.62 2.53
C GLY A 438 19.21 10.95 1.85
N MET A 439 17.92 11.31 1.79
CA MET A 439 17.45 12.57 1.22
C MET A 439 17.88 13.78 2.03
N LEU A 440 17.82 13.70 3.36
CA LEU A 440 18.33 14.72 4.26
C LEU A 440 19.83 14.96 4.03
N PHE A 441 20.61 13.88 4.03
CA PHE A 441 22.05 13.95 3.82
C PHE A 441 22.40 14.52 2.44
N LEU A 442 21.71 14.07 1.39
CA LEU A 442 21.88 14.59 0.03
C LEU A 442 21.53 16.08 -0.04
N ALA A 443 20.42 16.52 0.55
CA ALA A 443 20.01 17.92 0.56
C ALA A 443 21.03 18.82 1.27
N VAL A 444 21.59 18.38 2.40
CA VAL A 444 22.65 19.12 3.12
C VAL A 444 23.91 19.24 2.27
N ILE A 445 24.37 18.15 1.66
CA ILE A 445 25.53 18.17 0.76
C ILE A 445 25.31 19.11 -0.43
N MET A 446 24.12 19.07 -1.02
CA MET A 446 23.75 19.95 -2.12
C MET A 446 23.85 21.42 -1.74
N VAL A 447 23.35 21.81 -0.56
CA VAL A 447 23.48 23.18 -0.06
C VAL A 447 24.94 23.57 0.10
N LEU A 448 25.77 22.69 0.68
CA LEU A 448 27.21 22.96 0.84
C LEU A 448 27.92 23.14 -0.51
N LEU A 449 27.61 22.29 -1.49
CA LEU A 449 28.15 22.41 -2.85
C LEU A 449 27.75 23.73 -3.51
N ILE A 450 26.47 24.13 -3.41
CA ILE A 450 25.98 25.40 -3.95
C ILE A 450 26.71 26.58 -3.30
N VAL A 451 26.86 26.57 -1.97
CA VAL A 451 27.57 27.64 -1.23
C VAL A 451 29.05 27.70 -1.64
N LEU A 452 29.75 26.56 -1.72
CA LEU A 452 31.15 26.51 -2.13
C LEU A 452 31.37 27.08 -3.53
N TRP A 453 30.55 26.66 -4.51
CA TRP A 453 30.66 27.13 -5.88
C TRP A 453 30.25 28.61 -6.05
N THR A 454 29.25 29.08 -5.31
CA THR A 454 28.87 30.51 -5.34
C THR A 454 29.92 31.41 -4.70
N VAL A 455 30.57 31.00 -3.61
CA VAL A 455 31.68 31.73 -3.00
C VAL A 455 32.88 31.78 -3.96
N LYS A 456 33.25 30.64 -4.54
CA LYS A 456 34.37 30.57 -5.49
C LYS A 456 34.16 31.44 -6.73
N THR A 457 32.99 31.38 -7.36
CA THR A 457 32.66 32.20 -8.53
C THR A 457 32.65 33.70 -8.22
N ARG A 458 32.17 34.10 -7.03
CA ARG A 458 32.23 35.49 -6.56
C ARG A 458 33.67 35.96 -6.37
N HIS A 459 34.55 35.08 -5.87
CA HIS A 459 35.95 35.41 -5.66
C HIS A 459 36.71 35.59 -6.99
N GLU A 460 36.49 34.70 -7.96
CA GLU A 460 37.08 34.81 -9.31
C GLU A 460 36.59 36.07 -10.05
N HIS A 461 35.32 36.46 -9.87
CA HIS A 461 34.78 37.70 -10.45
C HIS A 461 35.50 38.96 -9.92
N ARG A 462 35.90 38.96 -8.63
CA ARG A 462 36.61 40.10 -8.03
C ARG A 462 38.05 40.24 -8.52
N TYR A 463 38.74 39.12 -8.77
CA TYR A 463 40.12 39.14 -9.29
C TYR A 463 40.20 39.66 -10.74
N ASN A 464 39.34 39.17 -11.64
CA ASN A 464 39.34 39.61 -13.04
C ASN A 464 38.93 41.09 -13.23
N LEU A 465 38.23 41.70 -12.26
CA LEU A 465 37.97 43.15 -12.27
C LEU A 465 39.18 43.98 -11.82
N SER A 466 40.12 43.38 -11.07
CA SER A 466 41.29 44.08 -10.53
C SER A 466 42.45 44.13 -11.52
N ASP A 467 42.62 43.12 -12.38
CA ASP A 467 43.69 43.07 -13.40
C ASP A 467 43.44 43.98 -14.62
N GLY A 468 42.21 44.49 -14.80
CA GLY A 468 41.85 45.39 -15.91
C GLY A 468 42.16 46.87 -15.67
N SER A 469 42.74 47.24 -14.52
CA SER A 469 43.06 48.63 -14.18
C SER A 469 44.55 48.92 -14.43
N VAL A 470 44.93 49.00 -15.71
CA VAL A 470 46.27 49.51 -16.10
C VAL A 470 46.26 51.03 -16.01
N GLU A 471 47.15 51.58 -15.18
CA GLU A 471 47.39 53.01 -15.02
C GLU A 471 47.98 53.59 -16.33
N PRO A 472 47.46 54.69 -16.90
CA PRO A 472 47.99 55.21 -18.15
C PRO A 472 49.33 55.93 -17.88
N HIS A 473 50.42 55.33 -18.36
CA HIS A 473 51.71 56.01 -18.52
C HIS A 473 51.58 57.12 -19.57
N PHE A 474 51.68 58.37 -19.14
CA PHE A 474 51.90 59.51 -20.04
C PHE A 474 53.37 59.54 -20.49
N ALA A 475 53.59 59.48 -21.80
CA ALA A 475 54.88 59.77 -22.44
C ALA A 475 54.85 61.18 -23.07
N PRO A 476 55.95 61.97 -23.01
CA PRO A 476 55.96 63.36 -23.46
C PRO A 476 56.15 63.47 -24.98
N THR A 477 55.39 64.37 -25.58
CA THR A 477 55.38 64.68 -27.01
C THR A 477 56.63 65.48 -27.40
N LYS A 478 57.43 64.97 -28.34
CA LYS A 478 58.44 65.77 -29.06
C LYS A 478 57.73 66.55 -30.17
N ALA A 479 57.75 67.87 -30.10
CA ALA A 479 57.52 68.76 -31.23
C ALA A 479 58.83 69.44 -31.59
N LEU A 480 59.23 69.28 -32.85
CA LEU A 480 60.36 69.93 -33.50
C LEU A 480 59.82 71.20 -34.15
N GLU A 481 60.30 72.37 -33.73
CA GLU A 481 60.24 73.56 -34.59
C GLU A 481 61.46 74.47 -34.35
N SER A 482 62.21 74.62 -35.44
CA SER A 482 62.95 75.78 -35.96
C SER A 482 63.72 76.69 -34.98
N GLY A 483 65.01 76.82 -35.25
CA GLY A 483 65.95 77.56 -34.42
C GLY A 483 65.99 79.08 -34.62
N THR A 484 66.77 79.71 -33.73
CA THR A 484 67.71 80.79 -34.04
C THR A 484 68.68 80.89 -32.88
N VAL A 485 69.96 80.66 -33.17
CA VAL A 485 71.10 81.04 -32.33
C VAL A 485 71.35 82.53 -32.51
N LYS A 486 71.48 83.25 -31.40
CA LYS A 486 72.33 84.45 -31.15
C LYS A 486 72.36 84.64 -29.63
N GLU A 487 73.53 84.48 -29.00
CA GLU A 487 74.39 85.57 -28.46
C GLU A 487 73.69 86.32 -27.30
N ILE A 488 74.27 86.66 -26.15
CA ILE A 488 75.66 86.82 -25.66
C ILE A 488 75.52 87.17 -24.14
N GLU A 489 76.55 86.85 -23.33
CA GLU A 489 77.04 87.47 -22.07
C GLU A 489 76.04 87.92 -20.96
N ILE A 490 76.27 87.75 -19.65
CA ILE A 490 77.48 87.62 -18.81
C ILE A 490 77.19 86.59 -17.71
#